data_AF-A0A7S4EG36-F1
#
_entry.id   AF-A0A7S4EG36-F1
#
_cell.length_a   1.000
_cell.length_b   1.000
_cell.length_c   1.000
_cell.angle_alpha   90.00
_cell.angle_beta   90.00
_cell.angle_gamma   90.00
#
_symmetry.space_group_name_H-M   'P 1'
#
loop_
_entity.id
_entity.type
_entity.pdbx_description
1 polymer ?
#
loop_
_entity_poly.entity_id
_entity_poly.type
_entity_poly.pdbx_seq_one_letter_code
_entity_poly.pdbx_strand_id
1 'polypeptide(L)'
;MSQSPVFVTVNHAIDNHHDYDNDSSIITTTTREDQIMERLEQIRDVFTTTDDEGDALPAELLQVGSIRIPDNLGGAVSKWPLYDEGAWWVQDVSATLPAIALFNSLSSKYGEKHIGGMHVVDLCSAPGGKTAQLCSMGFGSVDAVEFSARRSRSLDQNLKRLGMEDMCNVVIADGREYEPKAIASPVRGVLVDAPCSATGVGSRRPDVLRKSIDMKELTTIQRELIVHAVDNIVEVGGVVVYATCSLLKQEGEDQIDWLLSDKGSNASSTQLETIPFTPGEIPGFDDCIDGNGWLRVIPGVLPGSLTFCDGFFVARLMKVAK
;
A
#
# COMPACT_ATOMS: atom_id res chain seq x y z
N MET A 1 -10.55 -27.74 -2.54
CA MET A 1 -9.96 -26.50 -3.11
C MET A 1 -9.25 -25.84 -1.96
N SER A 2 -7.91 -25.82 -1.94
CA SER A 2 -7.17 -25.08 -0.92
C SER A 2 -7.59 -23.61 -1.07
N GLN A 3 -8.01 -22.99 0.03
CA GLN A 3 -8.27 -21.56 0.06
C GLN A 3 -6.94 -20.85 -0.20
N SER A 4 -6.96 -19.77 -0.97
CA SER A 4 -5.77 -18.95 -1.11
C SER A 4 -5.33 -18.45 0.26
N PRO A 5 -4.02 -18.45 0.57
CA PRO A 5 -3.55 -18.08 1.89
C PRO A 5 -3.94 -16.65 2.21
N VAL A 6 -4.13 -16.38 3.50
CA VAL A 6 -4.45 -15.05 4.01
C VAL A 6 -3.17 -14.41 4.52
N PHE A 7 -2.92 -13.18 4.07
CA PHE A 7 -1.86 -12.34 4.59
C PHE A 7 -2.47 -11.24 5.45
N VAL A 8 -1.84 -10.96 6.59
CA VAL A 8 -2.19 -9.83 7.44
C VAL A 8 -1.00 -8.87 7.53
N THR A 9 -1.30 -7.59 7.54
CA THR A 9 -0.30 -6.54 7.83
C THR A 9 -0.56 -6.02 9.22
N VAL A 10 0.52 -5.87 9.98
CA VAL A 10 0.45 -5.48 11.39
C VAL A 10 0.31 -3.96 11.51
N ASN A 11 -0.51 -3.54 12.44
CA ASN A 11 -0.66 -2.14 12.78
C ASN A 11 0.52 -1.65 13.62
N HIS A 12 1.39 -0.88 12.97
CA HIS A 12 2.58 -0.23 13.54
C HIS A 12 2.35 1.25 13.89
N ALA A 13 1.12 1.75 13.83
CA ALA A 13 0.79 2.99 14.52
C ALA A 13 0.90 2.69 16.02
N ILE A 14 2.13 2.67 16.52
CA ILE A 14 2.48 2.56 17.93
C ILE A 14 1.68 3.64 18.65
N ASP A 15 1.18 3.32 19.85
CA ASP A 15 0.53 4.29 20.74
C ASP A 15 1.48 5.48 20.98
N ASN A 16 1.45 6.46 20.09
CA ASN A 16 2.14 7.75 20.24
C ASN A 16 1.49 8.60 21.36
N HIS A 17 0.61 8.00 22.17
CA HIS A 17 -0.09 8.61 23.29
C HIS A 17 0.61 8.48 24.64
N HIS A 18 1.85 7.98 24.68
CA HIS A 18 2.67 8.07 25.89
C HIS A 18 3.91 8.94 25.67
N ASP A 19 3.79 10.17 26.19
CA ASP A 19 4.83 10.95 26.84
C ASP A 19 6.16 11.10 26.10
N TYR A 20 6.23 12.14 25.27
CA TYR A 20 7.43 12.99 25.25
C TYR A 20 7.50 13.84 26.53
N ASP A 21 7.42 13.22 27.71
CA ASP A 21 7.84 13.88 28.93
C ASP A 21 9.36 13.71 29.08
N ASN A 22 10.01 14.86 29.19
CA ASN A 22 11.39 14.97 29.64
C ASN A 22 11.52 14.33 31.01
N ASP A 23 11.92 13.06 31.09
CA ASP A 23 12.67 12.63 32.26
C ASP A 23 13.70 11.55 31.95
N SER A 24 14.95 11.95 32.11
CA SER A 24 16.14 11.13 31.96
C SER A 24 16.28 10.19 33.16
N SER A 25 15.87 8.93 33.02
CA SER A 25 16.52 7.83 33.73
C SER A 25 16.09 6.46 33.20
N ILE A 26 17.07 5.76 32.60
CA ILE A 26 17.03 4.35 32.17
C ILE A 26 16.07 4.08 31.00
N ILE A 27 16.42 4.60 29.82
CA ILE A 27 15.79 4.21 28.56
C ILE A 27 16.58 3.01 28.03
N THR A 28 15.99 1.82 28.03
CA THR A 28 16.37 0.80 27.05
C THR A 28 16.02 1.39 25.68
N THR A 29 17.03 1.89 24.95
CA THR A 29 16.85 2.57 23.66
C THR A 29 16.54 1.57 22.56
N THR A 30 15.40 0.89 22.66
CA THR A 30 14.85 0.04 21.61
C THR A 30 14.48 0.94 20.43
N THR A 31 15.03 0.67 19.25
CA THR A 31 14.73 1.48 18.06
C THR A 31 13.28 1.26 17.62
N ARG A 32 12.73 2.17 16.80
CA ARG A 32 11.40 1.98 16.19
C ARG A 32 11.31 0.66 15.42
N GLU A 33 12.40 0.27 14.73
CA GLU A 33 12.50 -0.98 14.00
C GLU A 33 12.39 -2.18 14.95
N ASP A 34 13.11 -2.15 16.08
CA ASP A 34 13.04 -3.21 17.08
C ASP A 34 11.63 -3.36 17.67
N GLN A 35 10.93 -2.25 17.95
CA GLN A 35 9.55 -2.26 18.45
C GLN A 35 8.56 -2.84 17.42
N ILE A 36 8.74 -2.50 16.14
CA ILE A 36 7.95 -3.04 15.03
C ILE A 36 8.15 -4.55 14.92
N MET A 37 9.41 -5.01 15.01
CA MET A 37 9.76 -6.43 14.94
C MET A 37 9.21 -7.21 16.13
N GLU A 38 9.33 -6.69 17.35
CA GLU A 38 8.75 -7.33 18.54
C GLU A 38 7.23 -7.50 18.40
N ARG A 39 6.53 -6.46 17.91
CA ARG A 39 5.08 -6.53 17.68
C ARG A 39 4.70 -7.52 16.57
N LEU A 40 5.49 -7.60 15.50
CA LEU A 40 5.31 -8.60 14.44
C LEU A 40 5.41 -10.02 15.00
N GLU A 41 6.43 -10.29 15.83
CA GLU A 41 6.63 -11.59 16.46
C GLU A 41 5.48 -11.94 17.42
N GLN A 42 5.06 -10.99 18.27
CA GLN A 42 3.93 -11.18 19.17
C GLN A 42 2.64 -11.54 18.43
N ILE A 43 2.32 -10.84 17.33
CA ILE A 43 1.10 -11.12 16.56
C ILE A 43 1.24 -12.43 15.77
N ARG A 44 2.42 -12.73 15.21
CA ARG A 44 2.70 -14.01 14.53
C ARG A 44 2.43 -15.19 15.46
N ASP A 45 2.90 -15.10 16.71
CA ASP A 45 2.78 -16.20 17.68
C ASP A 45 1.32 -16.48 18.04
N VAL A 46 0.45 -15.46 18.05
CA VAL A 46 -1.00 -15.62 18.23
C VAL A 46 -1.67 -16.41 17.10
N PHE A 47 -1.10 -16.37 15.89
CA PHE A 47 -1.61 -17.09 14.72
C PHE A 47 -0.95 -18.45 14.47
N THR A 48 0.01 -18.84 15.31
CA THR A 48 0.60 -20.17 15.23
C THR A 48 -0.41 -21.21 15.72
N THR A 49 -0.76 -22.16 14.84
CA THR A 49 -1.74 -23.22 15.12
C THR A 49 -1.07 -24.59 15.14
N THR A 50 -1.86 -25.66 15.28
CA THR A 50 -1.41 -27.05 15.07
C THR A 50 -2.26 -27.73 14.00
N ASP A 51 -1.71 -28.72 13.32
CA ASP A 51 -2.47 -29.60 12.43
C ASP A 51 -3.25 -30.69 13.19
N ASP A 52 -3.91 -31.58 12.44
CA ASP A 52 -4.71 -32.68 12.98
C ASP A 52 -3.86 -33.75 13.71
N GLU A 53 -2.55 -33.79 13.45
CA GLU A 53 -1.59 -34.70 14.07
C GLU A 53 -0.93 -34.07 15.33
N GLY A 54 -1.17 -32.79 15.57
CA GLY A 54 -0.66 -32.03 16.70
C GLY A 54 0.68 -31.31 16.42
N ASP A 55 1.14 -31.33 15.16
CA ASP A 55 2.36 -30.63 14.74
C ASP A 55 2.08 -29.14 14.55
N ALA A 56 3.04 -28.29 14.89
CA ALA A 56 2.90 -26.84 14.78
C ALA A 56 2.81 -26.40 13.31
N LEU A 57 1.78 -25.61 13.00
CA LEU A 57 1.61 -24.86 11.75
C LEU A 57 1.84 -23.37 12.05
N PRO A 58 3.10 -22.90 12.00
CA PRO A 58 3.43 -21.53 12.35
C PRO A 58 2.91 -20.56 11.29
N ALA A 59 2.43 -19.41 11.76
CA ALA A 59 2.31 -18.25 10.90
C ALA A 59 3.70 -17.78 10.49
N GLU A 60 3.87 -17.40 9.23
CA GLU A 60 5.18 -17.03 8.68
C GLU A 60 5.33 -15.52 8.62
N LEU A 61 6.37 -14.98 9.26
CA LEU A 61 6.74 -13.58 9.12
C LEU A 61 7.47 -13.35 7.79
N LEU A 62 6.94 -12.45 6.98
CA LEU A 62 7.54 -12.00 5.74
C LEU A 62 8.39 -10.75 5.96
N GLN A 63 9.47 -10.62 5.21
CA GLN A 63 10.45 -9.53 5.36
C GLN A 63 9.89 -8.13 5.03
N VAL A 64 8.70 -8.05 4.42
CA VAL A 64 7.98 -6.80 4.16
C VAL A 64 6.99 -6.41 5.27
N GLY A 65 7.13 -6.99 6.48
CA GLY A 65 6.29 -6.65 7.64
C GLY A 65 4.86 -7.20 7.56
N SER A 66 4.68 -8.34 6.88
CA SER A 66 3.39 -9.03 6.78
C SER A 66 3.51 -10.44 7.34
N ILE A 67 2.40 -11.01 7.80
CA ILE A 67 2.35 -12.36 8.34
C ILE A 67 1.44 -13.20 7.44
N ARG A 68 1.95 -14.33 6.96
CA ARG A 68 1.14 -15.34 6.29
C ARG A 68 0.46 -16.21 7.35
N ILE A 69 -0.86 -16.26 7.29
CA ILE A 69 -1.68 -17.06 8.18
C ILE A 69 -1.80 -18.50 7.63
N PRO A 70 -1.69 -19.53 8.48
CA PRO A 70 -1.92 -20.92 8.10
C PRO A 70 -3.33 -21.16 7.54
N ASP A 71 -3.44 -22.01 6.50
CA ASP A 71 -4.69 -22.26 5.77
C ASP A 71 -5.79 -22.94 6.62
N ASN A 72 -5.43 -23.54 7.77
CA ASN A 72 -6.32 -24.29 8.66
C ASN A 72 -7.06 -23.43 9.69
N LEU A 73 -6.68 -22.16 9.91
CA LEU A 73 -7.36 -21.30 10.91
C LEU A 73 -8.85 -21.12 10.57
N GLY A 74 -9.16 -20.88 9.30
CA GLY A 74 -10.51 -20.82 8.76
C GLY A 74 -11.46 -19.84 9.49
N GLY A 75 -12.75 -19.90 9.15
CA GLY A 75 -13.78 -19.09 9.81
C GLY A 75 -13.86 -17.62 9.35
N ALA A 76 -14.69 -16.83 10.04
CA ALA A 76 -14.86 -15.42 9.74
C ALA A 76 -13.67 -14.62 10.31
N VAL A 77 -12.97 -13.88 9.45
CA VAL A 77 -11.81 -13.03 9.81
C VAL A 77 -12.12 -12.10 11.00
N SER A 78 -13.34 -11.59 11.09
CA SER A 78 -13.75 -10.71 12.19
C SER A 78 -13.84 -11.39 13.57
N LYS A 79 -13.64 -12.71 13.64
CA LYS A 79 -13.60 -13.49 14.89
C LYS A 79 -12.20 -13.96 15.22
N TRP A 80 -11.21 -13.62 14.40
CA TRP A 80 -9.83 -14.01 14.63
C TRP A 80 -9.24 -13.19 15.79
N PRO A 81 -8.25 -13.74 16.51
CA PRO A 81 -7.62 -13.04 17.62
C PRO A 81 -7.10 -11.66 17.22
N LEU A 82 -7.21 -10.70 18.14
CA LEU A 82 -6.70 -9.33 17.98
C LEU A 82 -7.37 -8.50 16.87
N TYR A 83 -8.49 -8.97 16.31
CA TYR A 83 -9.21 -8.25 15.25
C TYR A 83 -9.91 -6.99 15.78
N ASP A 84 -10.67 -7.11 16.87
CA ASP A 84 -11.45 -6.00 17.44
C ASP A 84 -10.54 -4.94 18.09
N GLU A 85 -9.35 -5.37 18.53
CA GLU A 85 -8.26 -4.55 19.05
C GLU A 85 -7.53 -3.77 17.95
N GLY A 86 -7.84 -4.01 16.67
CA GLY A 86 -7.23 -3.27 15.57
C GLY A 86 -5.74 -3.58 15.36
N ALA A 87 -5.25 -4.73 15.85
CA ALA A 87 -3.82 -5.05 15.82
C ALA A 87 -3.29 -5.32 14.40
N TRP A 88 -4.17 -5.68 13.47
CA TRP A 88 -3.85 -6.01 12.08
C TRP A 88 -5.05 -5.78 11.15
N TRP A 89 -4.78 -5.84 9.85
CA TRP A 89 -5.79 -5.94 8.80
C TRP A 89 -5.37 -6.97 7.74
N VAL A 90 -6.34 -7.49 6.99
CA VAL A 90 -6.05 -8.37 5.85
C VAL A 90 -5.54 -7.53 4.68
N GLN A 91 -4.37 -7.86 4.18
CA GLN A 91 -3.79 -7.25 2.99
C GLN A 91 -2.83 -8.25 2.36
N ASP A 92 -3.00 -8.48 1.06
CA ASP A 92 -2.04 -9.29 0.31
C ASP A 92 -0.66 -8.66 0.32
N VAL A 93 0.38 -9.50 0.35
CA VAL A 93 1.76 -9.02 0.36
C VAL A 93 2.10 -8.15 -0.85
N SER A 94 1.56 -8.42 -2.05
CA SER A 94 1.77 -7.55 -3.20
C SER A 94 1.06 -6.21 -3.08
N ALA A 95 -0.07 -6.19 -2.36
CA ALA A 95 -0.83 -4.97 -2.10
C ALA A 95 -0.17 -4.06 -1.06
N THR A 96 0.90 -4.50 -0.38
CA THR A 96 1.70 -3.67 0.53
C THR A 96 2.75 -2.84 -0.21
N LEU A 97 3.17 -3.29 -1.39
CA LEU A 97 4.26 -2.72 -2.17
C LEU A 97 4.07 -1.23 -2.51
N PRO A 98 2.88 -0.73 -2.88
CA PRO A 98 2.73 0.69 -3.23
C PRO A 98 3.01 1.65 -2.08
N ALA A 99 2.58 1.32 -0.86
CA ALA A 99 2.86 2.15 0.31
C ALA A 99 4.34 2.06 0.71
N ILE A 100 4.95 0.87 0.64
CA ILE A 100 6.40 0.68 0.88
C ILE A 100 7.20 1.49 -0.12
N ALA A 101 6.84 1.41 -1.41
CA ALA A 101 7.46 2.17 -2.48
C ALA A 101 7.42 3.69 -2.23
N LEU A 102 6.27 4.21 -1.79
CA LEU A 102 6.11 5.64 -1.49
C LEU A 102 6.94 6.04 -0.28
N PHE A 103 6.88 5.27 0.81
CA PHE A 103 7.66 5.50 2.02
C PHE A 103 9.17 5.47 1.72
N ASN A 104 9.67 4.43 1.06
CA ASN A 104 11.09 4.29 0.73
C ASN A 104 11.60 5.46 -0.13
N SER A 105 10.83 5.89 -1.13
CA SER A 105 11.22 7.03 -1.97
C SER A 105 11.30 8.35 -1.19
N LEU A 106 10.34 8.61 -0.31
CA LEU A 106 10.34 9.83 0.52
C LEU A 106 11.42 9.77 1.62
N SER A 107 11.58 8.63 2.27
CA SER A 107 12.59 8.40 3.31
C SER A 107 14.00 8.48 2.75
N SER A 108 14.25 7.91 1.57
CA SER A 108 15.55 8.01 0.88
C SER A 108 15.89 9.45 0.52
N LYS A 109 14.91 10.22 0.02
CA LYS A 109 15.12 11.60 -0.42
C LYS A 109 15.29 12.59 0.73
N TYR A 110 14.44 12.49 1.76
CA TYR A 110 14.33 13.51 2.80
C TYR A 110 14.86 13.04 4.16
N GLY A 111 15.06 11.74 4.36
CA GLY A 111 15.40 11.11 5.63
C GLY A 111 14.16 10.73 6.44
N GLU A 112 14.17 9.55 7.06
CA GLU A 112 13.03 8.99 7.80
C GLU A 112 12.51 9.92 8.91
N LYS A 113 13.40 10.65 9.59
CA LYS A 113 13.04 11.62 10.64
C LYS A 113 12.10 12.74 10.18
N HIS A 114 11.96 12.96 8.87
CA HIS A 114 11.09 13.99 8.30
C HIS A 114 9.72 13.46 7.87
N ILE A 115 9.49 12.13 7.90
CA ILE A 115 8.25 11.51 7.42
C ILE A 115 7.03 11.91 8.26
N GLY A 116 7.19 12.03 9.58
CA GLY A 116 6.12 12.42 10.50
C GLY A 116 5.54 13.83 10.29
N GLY A 117 6.18 14.68 9.50
CA GLY A 117 5.65 16.00 9.10
C GLY A 117 5.02 16.02 7.71
N MET A 118 5.08 14.92 6.97
CA MET A 118 4.62 14.87 5.58
C MET A 118 3.14 14.51 5.49
N HIS A 119 2.49 15.17 4.54
CA HIS A 119 1.13 14.85 4.16
C HIS A 119 1.14 14.03 2.86
N VAL A 120 0.36 12.94 2.83
CA VAL A 120 0.24 12.04 1.69
C VAL A 120 -1.21 11.75 1.35
N VAL A 121 -1.46 11.37 0.10
CA VAL A 121 -2.81 11.10 -0.43
C VAL A 121 -2.87 9.68 -0.97
N ASP A 122 -3.88 8.92 -0.56
CA ASP A 122 -4.34 7.70 -1.25
C ASP A 122 -5.54 8.08 -2.12
N LEU A 123 -5.37 8.08 -3.44
CA LEU A 123 -6.36 8.66 -4.35
C LEU A 123 -7.54 7.73 -4.69
N CYS A 124 -7.44 6.45 -4.31
CA CYS A 124 -8.43 5.40 -4.60
C CYS A 124 -8.50 4.38 -3.44
N SER A 125 -8.99 4.84 -2.29
CA SER A 125 -8.62 4.24 -1.00
C SER A 125 -9.39 2.98 -0.59
N ALA A 126 -10.67 2.82 -0.92
CA ALA A 126 -11.44 1.73 -0.31
C ALA A 126 -11.01 0.34 -0.84
N PRO A 127 -10.91 -0.69 0.00
CA PRO A 127 -11.44 -0.79 1.38
C PRO A 127 -10.51 -0.27 2.49
N GLY A 128 -9.35 0.29 2.16
CA GLY A 128 -8.50 1.03 3.11
C GLY A 128 -7.21 0.36 3.57
N GLY A 129 -6.84 -0.82 3.04
CA GLY A 129 -5.61 -1.50 3.47
C GLY A 129 -4.34 -0.67 3.21
N LYS A 130 -4.23 -0.06 2.02
CA LYS A 130 -3.09 0.81 1.67
C LYS A 130 -3.12 2.12 2.45
N THR A 131 -4.30 2.69 2.66
CA THR A 131 -4.50 3.85 3.54
C THR A 131 -4.05 3.57 4.97
N ALA A 132 -4.49 2.45 5.55
CA ALA A 132 -4.08 2.02 6.89
C ALA A 132 -2.58 1.79 6.98
N GLN A 133 -1.99 1.21 5.93
CA GLN A 133 -0.56 1.02 5.85
C GLN A 133 0.19 2.36 5.83
N LEU A 134 -0.22 3.33 5.01
CA LEU A 134 0.35 4.68 5.03
C LEU A 134 0.25 5.32 6.42
N CYS A 135 -0.90 5.21 7.08
CA CYS A 135 -1.07 5.71 8.46
C CYS A 135 -0.07 5.02 9.42
N SER A 136 0.07 3.69 9.33
CA SER A 136 0.99 2.91 10.18
C SER A 136 2.47 3.19 9.92
N MET A 137 2.83 3.70 8.74
CA MET A 137 4.20 4.04 8.37
C MET A 137 4.70 5.32 9.05
N GLY A 138 3.81 6.08 9.70
CA GLY A 138 4.16 7.26 10.49
C GLY A 138 4.21 8.56 9.68
N PHE A 139 3.48 8.66 8.56
CA PHE A 139 3.22 9.94 7.92
C PHE A 139 2.42 10.86 8.86
N GLY A 140 2.62 12.17 8.74
CA GLY A 140 1.95 13.14 9.61
C GLY A 140 0.45 13.25 9.39
N SER A 141 -0.02 13.03 8.16
CA SER A 141 -1.44 12.94 7.83
C SER A 141 -1.66 12.26 6.48
N VAL A 142 -2.82 11.61 6.33
CA VAL A 142 -3.22 10.90 5.13
C VAL A 142 -4.61 11.37 4.68
N ASP A 143 -4.75 11.83 3.44
CA ASP A 143 -6.07 11.95 2.81
C ASP A 143 -6.41 10.65 2.10
N ALA A 144 -7.60 10.11 2.37
CA ALA A 144 -8.10 8.90 1.76
C ALA A 144 -9.31 9.22 0.86
N VAL A 145 -9.08 9.26 -0.44
CA VAL A 145 -10.09 9.64 -1.43
C VAL A 145 -10.80 8.40 -1.95
N GLU A 146 -12.14 8.40 -1.87
CA GLU A 146 -12.97 7.33 -2.39
C GLU A 146 -14.20 7.88 -3.09
N PHE A 147 -14.37 7.53 -4.37
CA PHE A 147 -15.53 7.94 -5.17
C PHE A 147 -16.85 7.40 -4.63
N SER A 148 -16.87 6.14 -4.16
CA SER A 148 -18.10 5.50 -3.70
C SER A 148 -18.40 5.78 -2.24
N ALA A 149 -19.41 6.59 -1.96
CA ALA A 149 -19.97 6.79 -0.61
C ALA A 149 -20.41 5.48 0.09
N ARG A 150 -20.64 4.40 -0.68
CA ARG A 150 -20.91 3.07 -0.13
C ARG A 150 -19.64 2.42 0.38
N ARG A 151 -18.56 2.46 -0.40
CA ARG A 151 -17.27 1.84 -0.05
C ARG A 151 -16.53 2.65 1.01
N SER A 152 -16.70 3.97 1.03
CA SER A 152 -16.14 4.84 2.07
C SER A 152 -16.60 4.43 3.46
N ARG A 153 -17.83 3.93 3.64
CA ARG A 153 -18.29 3.43 4.95
C ARG A 153 -17.45 2.26 5.47
N SER A 154 -17.00 1.37 4.60
CA SER A 154 -16.12 0.26 5.01
C SER A 154 -14.72 0.75 5.32
N LEU A 155 -14.21 1.74 4.57
CA LEU A 155 -12.97 2.44 4.86
C LEU A 155 -13.04 3.10 6.25
N ASP A 156 -14.08 3.89 6.54
CA ASP A 156 -14.30 4.53 7.84
C ASP A 156 -14.36 3.52 8.98
N GLN A 157 -15.10 2.42 8.81
CA GLN A 157 -15.20 1.36 9.81
C GLN A 157 -13.84 0.70 10.07
N ASN A 158 -13.05 0.46 9.03
CA ASN A 158 -11.71 -0.12 9.16
C ASN A 158 -10.76 0.85 9.88
N LEU A 159 -10.73 2.12 9.50
CA LEU A 159 -9.89 3.13 10.15
C LEU A 159 -10.24 3.30 11.63
N LYS A 160 -11.54 3.30 11.97
CA LYS A 160 -12.01 3.33 13.36
C LYS A 160 -11.55 2.12 14.16
N ARG A 161 -11.77 0.92 13.62
CA ARG A 161 -11.30 -0.32 14.26
C ARG A 161 -9.78 -0.32 14.48
N LEU A 162 -9.03 0.26 13.54
CA LEU A 162 -7.57 0.34 13.60
C LEU A 162 -7.04 1.53 14.43
N GLY A 163 -7.91 2.40 14.97
CA GLY A 163 -7.49 3.58 15.73
C GLY A 163 -6.78 4.66 14.90
N MET A 164 -7.09 4.77 13.60
CA MET A 164 -6.39 5.64 12.64
C MET A 164 -7.21 6.87 12.21
N GLU A 165 -8.38 7.09 12.82
CA GLU A 165 -9.33 8.14 12.42
C GLU A 165 -8.79 9.57 12.61
N ASP A 166 -7.87 9.78 13.55
CA ASP A 166 -7.27 11.11 13.80
C ASP A 166 -6.18 11.48 12.78
N MET A 167 -5.50 10.48 12.20
CA MET A 167 -4.44 10.69 11.21
C MET A 167 -4.96 10.73 9.77
N CYS A 168 -6.16 10.21 9.55
CA CYS A 168 -6.70 10.00 8.21
C CYS A 168 -7.99 10.81 7.97
N ASN A 169 -7.95 11.69 6.98
CA ASN A 169 -9.12 12.41 6.52
C ASN A 169 -9.74 11.69 5.31
N VAL A 170 -10.92 11.11 5.51
CA VAL A 170 -11.66 10.41 4.44
C VAL A 170 -12.46 11.42 3.62
N VAL A 171 -12.21 11.43 2.31
CA VAL A 171 -12.85 12.36 1.36
C VAL A 171 -13.64 11.58 0.32
N ILE A 172 -14.96 11.82 0.28
CA ILE A 172 -15.81 11.28 -0.78
C ILE A 172 -15.77 12.24 -1.97
N ALA A 173 -14.95 11.90 -2.97
CA ALA A 173 -14.78 12.70 -4.18
C ALA A 173 -14.34 11.83 -5.35
N ASP A 174 -14.49 12.35 -6.56
CA ASP A 174 -13.80 11.79 -7.72
C ASP A 174 -12.30 12.10 -7.61
N GLY A 175 -11.46 11.07 -7.63
CA GLY A 175 -10.00 11.24 -7.54
C GLY A 175 -9.42 12.09 -8.68
N ARG A 176 -10.13 12.22 -9.81
CA ARG A 176 -9.74 13.06 -10.95
C ARG A 176 -10.02 14.54 -10.74
N GLU A 177 -10.83 14.87 -9.73
CA GLU A 177 -11.24 16.24 -9.39
C GLU A 177 -10.85 16.58 -7.94
N TYR A 178 -10.11 15.69 -7.27
CA TYR A 178 -9.74 15.86 -5.87
C TYR A 178 -8.78 17.04 -5.71
N GLU A 179 -9.17 18.03 -4.94
CA GLU A 179 -8.29 19.12 -4.55
C GLU A 179 -7.93 18.96 -3.07
N PRO A 180 -6.63 18.85 -2.74
CA PRO A 180 -6.18 18.91 -1.35
C PRO A 180 -6.71 20.19 -0.72
N LYS A 181 -7.36 20.06 0.44
CA LYS A 181 -7.71 21.25 1.22
C LYS A 181 -6.42 22.00 1.53
N ALA A 182 -6.52 23.32 1.70
CA ALA A 182 -5.40 24.12 2.18
C ALA A 182 -5.01 23.68 3.60
N ILE A 183 -4.23 22.61 3.69
CA ILE A 183 -3.61 22.08 4.91
C ILE A 183 -2.30 22.85 5.12
N ALA A 184 -1.83 22.92 6.36
CA ALA A 184 -0.59 23.60 6.72
C ALA A 184 0.67 23.01 6.04
N SER A 185 0.58 21.80 5.47
CA SER A 185 1.69 21.08 4.85
C SER A 185 1.41 20.71 3.39
N PRO A 186 2.42 20.84 2.50
CA PRO A 186 2.33 20.41 1.11
C PRO A 186 2.18 18.89 0.98
N VAL A 187 1.43 18.43 -0.02
CA VAL A 187 1.35 17.00 -0.36
C VAL A 187 2.71 16.53 -0.90
N ARG A 188 3.39 15.65 -0.17
CA ARG A 188 4.70 15.10 -0.56
C ARG A 188 4.60 13.76 -1.27
N GLY A 189 3.51 13.03 -1.06
CA GLY A 189 3.31 11.71 -1.63
C GLY A 189 1.89 11.50 -2.12
N VAL A 190 1.73 10.87 -3.29
CA VAL A 190 0.42 10.43 -3.79
C VAL A 190 0.51 8.97 -4.20
N LEU A 191 -0.39 8.15 -3.69
CA LEU A 191 -0.58 6.76 -4.08
C LEU A 191 -1.81 6.67 -4.99
N VAL A 192 -1.59 6.27 -6.23
CA VAL A 192 -2.61 6.04 -7.25
C VAL A 192 -2.75 4.53 -7.47
N ASP A 193 -3.47 3.86 -6.57
CA ASP A 193 -3.91 2.46 -6.75
C ASP A 193 -5.13 2.45 -7.66
N ALA A 194 -4.87 2.54 -8.96
CA ALA A 194 -5.90 2.88 -9.91
C ALA A 194 -6.94 1.75 -10.06
N PRO A 195 -8.24 2.07 -10.24
CA PRO A 195 -9.24 1.07 -10.59
C PRO A 195 -8.79 0.32 -11.86
N CYS A 196 -8.79 -1.00 -11.79
CA CYS A 196 -8.23 -1.85 -12.85
C CYS A 196 -9.05 -3.12 -13.06
N SER A 197 -8.66 -3.92 -14.06
CA SER A 197 -9.32 -5.19 -14.40
C SER A 197 -9.22 -6.25 -13.30
N ALA A 198 -8.33 -6.03 -12.33
CA ALA A 198 -8.04 -6.94 -11.23
C ALA A 198 -7.59 -8.34 -11.69
N THR A 199 -7.02 -8.47 -12.90
CA THR A 199 -6.55 -9.75 -13.43
C THR A 199 -5.45 -10.40 -12.58
N GLY A 200 -4.70 -9.61 -11.81
CA GLY A 200 -3.67 -10.07 -10.89
C GLY A 200 -4.21 -10.81 -9.66
N VAL A 201 -5.48 -10.60 -9.29
CA VAL A 201 -6.10 -11.25 -8.12
C VAL A 201 -6.84 -12.54 -8.48
N GLY A 202 -6.67 -13.03 -9.72
CA GLY A 202 -7.46 -14.14 -10.27
C GLY A 202 -7.35 -15.47 -9.54
N SER A 203 -6.25 -15.70 -8.79
CA SER A 203 -6.07 -16.87 -7.92
C SER A 203 -7.12 -16.90 -6.80
N ARG A 204 -7.40 -15.75 -6.18
CA ARG A 204 -8.38 -15.58 -5.08
C ARG A 204 -9.77 -15.24 -5.57
N ARG A 205 -9.86 -14.55 -6.71
CA ARG A 205 -11.10 -14.09 -7.32
C ARG A 205 -11.21 -14.52 -8.78
N PRO A 206 -11.41 -15.82 -9.08
CA PRO A 206 -11.49 -16.31 -10.45
C PRO A 206 -12.63 -15.69 -11.28
N ASP A 207 -13.60 -15.02 -10.64
CA ASP A 207 -14.68 -14.30 -11.31
C ASP A 207 -14.17 -13.08 -12.11
N VAL A 208 -13.12 -12.41 -11.66
CA VAL A 208 -12.60 -11.21 -12.33
C VAL A 208 -12.04 -11.52 -13.72
N LEU A 209 -11.46 -12.72 -13.89
CA LEU A 209 -10.90 -13.19 -15.15
C LEU A 209 -11.95 -13.45 -16.25
N ARG A 210 -13.23 -13.53 -15.87
CA ARG A 210 -14.34 -13.80 -16.79
C ARG A 210 -15.17 -12.55 -17.09
N LYS A 211 -14.89 -11.42 -16.45
CA LYS A 211 -15.65 -10.18 -16.66
C LYS A 211 -15.28 -9.57 -18.00
N SER A 212 -16.30 -9.17 -18.75
CA SER A 212 -16.12 -8.25 -19.87
C SER A 212 -15.92 -6.85 -19.30
N ILE A 213 -14.79 -6.23 -19.60
CA ILE A 213 -14.38 -4.92 -19.09
C ILE A 213 -14.14 -4.03 -20.30
N ASP A 214 -14.66 -2.81 -20.26
CA ASP A 214 -14.29 -1.78 -21.22
C ASP A 214 -12.89 -1.28 -20.89
N MET A 215 -11.88 -1.92 -21.48
CA MET A 215 -10.48 -1.58 -21.27
C MET A 215 -10.15 -0.14 -21.70
N LYS A 216 -10.88 0.42 -22.67
CA LYS A 216 -10.61 1.77 -23.16
C LYS A 216 -11.07 2.79 -22.12
N GLU A 217 -12.29 2.64 -21.61
CA GLU A 217 -12.80 3.51 -20.53
C GLU A 217 -11.90 3.42 -19.29
N LEU A 218 -11.53 2.20 -18.89
CA LEU A 218 -10.73 1.98 -17.69
C LEU A 218 -9.33 2.58 -17.79
N THR A 219 -8.64 2.37 -18.91
CA THR A 219 -7.32 2.97 -19.14
C THR A 219 -7.39 4.49 -19.30
N THR A 220 -8.49 5.04 -19.81
CA THR A 220 -8.70 6.51 -19.81
C THR A 220 -8.80 7.04 -18.38
N ILE A 221 -9.58 6.41 -17.50
CA ILE A 221 -9.69 6.82 -16.09
C ILE A 221 -8.32 6.75 -15.39
N GLN A 222 -7.55 5.69 -15.64
CA GLN A 222 -6.19 5.54 -15.08
C GLN A 222 -5.26 6.69 -15.50
N ARG A 223 -5.33 7.13 -16.76
CA ARG A 223 -4.58 8.29 -17.27
C ARG A 223 -5.00 9.59 -16.61
N GLU A 224 -6.30 9.83 -16.51
CA GLU A 224 -6.84 11.02 -15.88
C GLU A 224 -6.40 11.12 -14.41
N LEU A 225 -6.43 10.00 -13.68
CA LEU A 225 -5.98 9.93 -12.28
C LEU A 225 -4.48 10.23 -12.13
N ILE A 226 -3.61 9.58 -12.93
CA ILE A 226 -2.17 9.80 -12.80
C ILE A 226 -1.76 11.21 -13.24
N VAL A 227 -2.39 11.77 -14.29
CA VAL A 227 -2.16 13.17 -14.72
C VAL A 227 -2.60 14.13 -13.63
N HIS A 228 -3.78 13.93 -13.04
CA HIS A 228 -4.26 14.80 -11.97
C HIS A 228 -3.35 14.75 -10.73
N ALA A 229 -2.88 13.55 -10.36
CA ALA A 229 -1.95 13.36 -9.26
C ALA A 229 -0.64 14.14 -9.45
N VAL A 230 -0.05 14.10 -10.66
CA VAL A 230 1.23 14.79 -10.93
C VAL A 230 1.08 16.30 -11.12
N ASP A 231 -0.01 16.76 -11.74
CA ASP A 231 -0.17 18.18 -12.07
C ASP A 231 -0.75 18.99 -10.91
N ASN A 232 -1.78 18.46 -10.25
CA ASN A 232 -2.63 19.24 -9.36
C ASN A 232 -2.52 18.87 -7.87
N ILE A 233 -1.98 17.70 -7.55
CA ILE A 233 -1.91 17.22 -6.15
C ILE A 233 -0.48 17.28 -5.63
N VAL A 234 0.45 16.57 -6.26
CA VAL A 234 1.81 16.43 -5.73
C VAL A 234 2.62 17.71 -5.95
N GLU A 235 3.37 18.10 -4.94
CA GLU A 235 4.28 19.24 -5.01
C GLU A 235 5.62 18.89 -5.65
N VAL A 236 6.36 19.91 -6.09
CA VAL A 236 7.72 19.72 -6.61
C VAL A 236 8.61 19.05 -5.56
N GLY A 237 9.35 18.03 -6.00
CA GLY A 237 10.16 17.13 -5.17
C GLY A 237 9.37 15.99 -4.53
N GLY A 238 8.04 16.00 -4.61
CA GLY A 238 7.17 14.93 -4.15
C GLY A 238 7.13 13.74 -5.10
N VAL A 239 6.56 12.64 -4.62
CA VAL A 239 6.56 11.33 -5.28
C VAL A 239 5.13 10.88 -5.56
N VAL A 240 4.88 10.39 -6.77
CA VAL A 240 3.66 9.68 -7.14
C VAL A 240 3.99 8.20 -7.35
N VAL A 241 3.29 7.32 -6.66
CA VAL A 241 3.33 5.88 -6.89
C VAL A 241 2.08 5.48 -7.65
N TYR A 242 2.26 4.97 -8.86
CA TYR A 242 1.19 4.37 -9.64
C TYR A 242 1.20 2.86 -9.45
N ALA A 243 0.01 2.30 -9.23
CA ALA A 243 -0.16 0.91 -8.86
C ALA A 243 -1.44 0.32 -9.46
N THR A 244 -1.38 -0.95 -9.87
CA THR A 244 -2.58 -1.72 -10.24
C THR A 244 -2.43 -3.19 -9.84
N CYS A 245 -3.53 -3.84 -9.45
CA CYS A 245 -3.61 -5.30 -9.29
C CYS A 245 -3.93 -6.04 -10.60
N SER A 246 -3.33 -5.61 -11.71
CA SER A 246 -3.55 -6.17 -13.06
C SER A 246 -2.28 -6.79 -13.63
N LEU A 247 -2.43 -7.87 -14.40
CA LEU A 247 -1.36 -8.50 -15.19
C LEU A 247 -1.24 -7.91 -16.61
N LEU A 248 -2.17 -7.03 -16.99
CA LEU A 248 -2.22 -6.45 -18.33
C LEU A 248 -1.27 -5.25 -18.42
N LYS A 249 -0.39 -5.25 -19.44
CA LYS A 249 0.53 -4.13 -19.68
C LYS A 249 -0.19 -2.81 -19.93
N GLN A 250 -1.38 -2.89 -20.53
CA GLN A 250 -2.25 -1.74 -20.79
C GLN A 250 -2.63 -0.98 -19.51
N GLU A 251 -2.58 -1.62 -18.35
CA GLU A 251 -2.91 -1.03 -17.04
C GLU A 251 -1.68 -0.88 -16.13
N GLY A 252 -0.48 -1.05 -16.70
CA GLY A 252 0.79 -0.94 -15.99
C GLY A 252 1.80 -0.13 -16.79
N GLU A 253 2.73 -0.83 -17.44
CA GLU A 253 3.84 -0.25 -18.19
C GLU A 253 3.34 0.76 -19.22
N ASP A 254 2.31 0.43 -20.01
CA ASP A 254 1.79 1.28 -21.07
C ASP A 254 1.22 2.62 -20.55
N GLN A 255 0.82 2.68 -19.26
CA GLN A 255 0.33 3.91 -18.63
C GLN A 255 1.48 4.86 -18.29
N ILE A 256 2.58 4.32 -17.78
CA ILE A 256 3.78 5.09 -17.45
C ILE A 256 4.49 5.51 -18.72
N ASP A 257 4.66 4.60 -19.68
CA ASP A 257 5.22 4.91 -21.00
C ASP A 257 4.40 6.00 -21.71
N TRP A 258 3.07 5.92 -21.64
CA TRP A 258 2.21 6.96 -22.19
C TRP A 258 2.45 8.30 -21.51
N LEU A 259 2.48 8.35 -20.17
CA LEU A 259 2.66 9.58 -19.41
C LEU A 259 4.00 10.25 -19.72
N LEU A 260 5.07 9.46 -19.90
CA LEU A 260 6.42 9.94 -20.21
C LEU A 260 6.64 10.27 -21.70
N SER A 261 5.76 9.81 -22.59
CA SER A 261 5.83 10.10 -24.03
C SER A 261 5.45 11.56 -24.35
N ASP A 262 5.68 12.00 -25.59
CA ASP A 262 5.20 13.30 -26.08
C ASP A 262 3.68 13.46 -25.92
N LYS A 263 2.90 12.39 -26.04
CA LYS A 263 1.45 12.45 -25.88
C LYS A 263 1.06 12.71 -24.43
N GLY A 264 1.73 12.07 -23.48
CA GLY A 264 1.55 12.30 -22.05
C GLY A 264 2.07 13.66 -21.63
N SER A 265 3.23 14.07 -22.13
CA SER A 265 3.81 15.41 -21.92
C SER A 265 2.98 16.56 -22.51
N ASN A 266 2.07 16.28 -23.46
CA ASN A 266 1.07 17.26 -23.91
C ASN A 266 -0.18 17.27 -23.01
N ALA A 267 -0.45 16.18 -22.29
CA ALA A 267 -1.57 16.05 -21.37
C ALA A 267 -1.23 16.52 -19.95
N SER A 268 0.02 16.36 -19.52
CA SER A 268 0.57 16.88 -18.26
C SER A 268 1.54 18.01 -18.55
N SER A 269 1.47 19.07 -17.76
CA SER A 269 2.38 20.21 -17.87
C SER A 269 3.65 20.07 -17.00
N THR A 270 3.84 18.92 -16.36
CA THR A 270 4.84 18.69 -15.32
C THR A 270 6.06 17.93 -15.86
N GLN A 271 7.27 18.29 -15.39
CA GLN A 271 8.45 17.48 -15.63
C GLN A 271 8.52 16.35 -14.60
N LEU A 272 8.76 15.13 -15.09
CA LEU A 272 8.76 13.90 -14.30
C LEU A 272 10.05 13.12 -14.50
N GLU A 273 10.56 12.56 -13.42
CA GLU A 273 11.64 11.57 -13.45
C GLU A 273 11.13 10.25 -12.86
N THR A 274 11.55 9.12 -13.43
CA THR A 274 11.27 7.81 -12.84
C THR A 274 12.23 7.53 -11.69
N ILE A 275 11.73 6.88 -10.64
CA ILE A 275 12.55 6.37 -9.54
C ILE A 275 12.60 4.83 -9.68
N PRO A 276 13.62 4.28 -10.37
CA PRO A 276 13.70 2.83 -10.56
C PRO A 276 13.90 2.12 -9.22
N PHE A 277 13.33 0.93 -9.07
CA PHE A 277 13.64 0.03 -7.97
C PHE A 277 15.04 -0.55 -8.13
N THR A 278 15.74 -0.69 -7.01
CA THR A 278 17.07 -1.33 -6.98
C THR A 278 17.01 -2.68 -6.25
N PRO A 279 17.82 -3.68 -6.64
CA PRO A 279 17.90 -4.94 -5.90
C PRO A 279 18.18 -4.73 -4.40
N GLY A 280 17.49 -5.48 -3.55
CA GLY A 280 17.53 -5.37 -2.10
C GLY A 280 16.68 -4.25 -1.51
N GLU A 281 16.03 -3.41 -2.33
CA GLU A 281 15.22 -2.30 -1.83
C GLU A 281 13.92 -2.78 -1.16
N ILE A 282 13.25 -3.77 -1.76
CA ILE A 282 12.10 -4.44 -1.15
C ILE A 282 12.43 -5.92 -1.03
N PRO A 283 12.72 -6.42 0.19
CA PRO A 283 13.17 -7.79 0.39
C PRO A 283 12.18 -8.82 -0.18
N GLY A 284 12.70 -9.75 -0.99
CA GLY A 284 11.91 -10.82 -1.62
C GLY A 284 11.29 -10.47 -2.97
N PHE A 285 11.47 -9.24 -3.47
CA PHE A 285 10.85 -8.77 -4.73
C PHE A 285 11.85 -8.37 -5.82
N ASP A 286 13.15 -8.68 -5.65
CA ASP A 286 14.19 -8.34 -6.63
C ASP A 286 13.89 -8.90 -8.03
N ASP A 287 13.42 -10.15 -8.10
CA ASP A 287 13.06 -10.82 -9.35
C ASP A 287 11.81 -10.24 -10.03
N CYS A 288 11.10 -9.33 -9.35
CA CYS A 288 9.96 -8.60 -9.91
C CYS A 288 10.38 -7.27 -10.56
N ILE A 289 11.63 -6.83 -10.44
CA ILE A 289 12.10 -5.59 -11.06
C ILE A 289 12.27 -5.82 -12.57
N ASP A 290 11.50 -5.10 -13.38
CA ASP A 290 11.54 -5.19 -14.84
C ASP A 290 12.70 -4.37 -15.46
N GLY A 291 12.83 -4.44 -16.78
CA GLY A 291 13.89 -3.73 -17.51
C GLY A 291 13.82 -2.20 -17.46
N ASN A 292 12.68 -1.64 -17.04
CA ASN A 292 12.48 -0.20 -16.83
C ASN A 292 12.73 0.21 -15.37
N GLY A 293 13.01 -0.76 -14.49
CA GLY A 293 13.14 -0.53 -13.06
C GLY A 293 11.80 -0.39 -12.34
N TRP A 294 10.70 -0.92 -12.88
CA TRP A 294 9.39 -0.98 -12.21
C TRP A 294 9.15 -2.37 -11.62
N LEU A 295 8.22 -2.48 -10.67
CA LEU A 295 7.87 -3.80 -10.10
C LEU A 295 6.70 -4.41 -10.85
N ARG A 296 6.90 -5.65 -11.31
CA ARG A 296 5.88 -6.50 -11.92
C ARG A 296 5.84 -7.84 -11.19
N VAL A 297 4.87 -7.98 -10.29
CA VAL A 297 4.63 -9.23 -9.56
C VAL A 297 3.76 -10.15 -10.40
N ILE A 298 4.23 -11.38 -10.61
CA ILE A 298 3.51 -12.43 -11.33
C ILE A 298 3.20 -13.56 -10.32
N PRO A 299 1.91 -13.92 -10.10
CA PRO A 299 1.54 -15.00 -9.20
C PRO A 299 2.26 -16.31 -9.53
N GLY A 300 2.75 -17.00 -8.49
CA GLY A 300 3.41 -18.30 -8.63
C GLY A 300 4.87 -18.27 -9.08
N VAL A 301 5.47 -17.08 -9.29
CA VAL A 301 6.88 -16.97 -9.71
C VAL A 301 7.84 -16.85 -8.53
N LEU A 302 7.47 -16.06 -7.51
CA LEU A 302 8.30 -15.86 -6.32
C LEU A 302 8.35 -17.14 -5.46
N PRO A 303 9.46 -17.43 -4.75
CA PRO A 303 9.61 -18.64 -3.95
C PRO A 303 8.90 -18.55 -2.59
N GLY A 304 8.80 -19.69 -1.90
CA GLY A 304 8.34 -19.77 -0.51
C GLY A 304 6.91 -19.26 -0.34
N SER A 305 6.64 -18.54 0.75
CA SER A 305 5.31 -17.98 1.00
C SER A 305 4.87 -16.88 0.02
N LEU A 306 5.82 -16.24 -0.68
CA LEU A 306 5.51 -15.27 -1.73
C LEU A 306 4.96 -15.92 -3.01
N THR A 307 5.08 -17.25 -3.17
CA THR A 307 4.49 -17.98 -4.32
C THR A 307 2.99 -17.68 -4.48
N PHE A 308 2.30 -17.42 -3.37
CA PHE A 308 0.85 -17.26 -3.33
C PHE A 308 0.35 -15.81 -3.38
N CYS A 309 1.25 -14.85 -3.56
CA CYS A 309 0.88 -13.44 -3.66
C CYS A 309 0.08 -13.15 -4.93
N ASP A 310 -0.64 -12.01 -4.92
CA ASP A 310 -1.33 -11.54 -6.11
C ASP A 310 -0.40 -10.89 -7.12
N GLY A 311 -0.89 -10.81 -8.36
CA GLY A 311 -0.26 -10.06 -9.43
C GLY A 311 -0.43 -8.56 -9.24
N PHE A 312 0.64 -7.83 -9.49
CA PHE A 312 0.67 -6.40 -9.21
C PHE A 312 1.67 -5.66 -10.11
N PHE A 313 1.40 -4.38 -10.34
CA PHE A 313 2.33 -3.44 -10.98
C PHE A 313 2.58 -2.25 -10.04
N VAL A 314 3.82 -1.80 -9.93
CA VAL A 314 4.18 -0.57 -9.20
C VAL A 314 5.24 0.21 -9.95
N ALA A 315 4.98 1.50 -10.18
CA ALA A 315 5.94 2.45 -10.73
C ALA A 315 5.97 3.73 -9.89
N ARG A 316 7.12 4.41 -9.87
CA ARG A 316 7.37 5.58 -9.04
C ARG A 316 7.87 6.73 -9.89
N LEU A 317 7.27 7.89 -9.69
CA LEU A 317 7.53 9.11 -10.44
C LEU A 317 7.81 10.23 -9.44
N MET A 318 8.78 11.08 -9.76
CA MET A 318 9.08 12.28 -9.01
C MET A 318 8.75 13.51 -9.82
N LYS A 319 8.04 14.46 -9.21
CA LYS A 319 7.84 15.79 -9.81
C LYS A 319 9.11 16.61 -9.65
N VAL A 320 9.67 17.10 -10.75
CA VAL A 320 10.85 17.95 -10.74
C VAL A 320 10.51 19.39 -11.15
N ALA A 321 11.34 20.34 -10.73
CA ALA A 321 11.20 21.73 -11.13
C ALA A 321 11.51 21.86 -12.63
N LYS A 322 10.79 22.76 -13.31
CA LYS A 322 11.03 23.06 -14.72
C LYS A 322 12.35 23.77 -14.98
#